data_AF-A0A7Y1UMX9-F1
#
_entry.id   AF-A0A7Y1UMX9-F1
#
_cell.length_a   1.000
_cell.length_b   1.000
_cell.length_c   1.000
_cell.angle_alpha   90.00
_cell.angle_beta   90.00
_cell.angle_gamma   90.00
#
_symmetry.space_group_name_H-M   'P 1'
#
loop_
_entity.id
_entity.type
_entity.pdbx_description
1 polymer ?
#
loop_
_entity_poly.entity_id
_entity_poly.type
_entity_poly.pdbx_seq_one_letter_code
_entity_poly.pdbx_strand_id
1 'polypeptide(L)'
;MASVISSVEAEYQARWDYYQPDKPRGAVGPVEIECHHEDDVGSGALLLCEATPLVEREYYPDPFPIVAFVTGDDGSVVHVTDPGFEAAYRETGSGLFCRDLIASDGRLSSYFGAMAYWFLEGRPDRMDADLDGVPCATVFPLSDIANFWHGTSGEAETDIHFGTVTDVSAGGSGFELTIDYARFLGGLEADLAAQAAGDIQPGEGAPNDYFILNENPRLRTFPLAADIYPLLIGYRETLEPISVSPSDWIELLAEAERCEEADWPEDCAGLSNEGWSWYGSGQLPYWIQLDDGIVVRVEEQYLP
;
A
#
# COMPACT_ATOMS: atom_id res chain seq x y z
N MET A 1 -8.68 -23.17 4.50
CA MET A 1 -9.53 -23.54 3.36
C MET A 1 -10.97 -23.06 3.52
N ALA A 2 -11.71 -23.44 4.57
CA ALA A 2 -13.08 -22.91 4.78
C ALA A 2 -13.14 -21.37 4.90
N SER A 3 -12.19 -20.75 5.61
CA SER A 3 -12.05 -19.29 5.68
C SER A 3 -11.77 -18.64 4.32
N VAL A 4 -10.88 -19.25 3.53
CA VAL A 4 -10.50 -18.80 2.18
C VAL A 4 -11.69 -18.85 1.23
N ILE A 5 -12.44 -19.97 1.23
CA ILE A 5 -13.64 -20.13 0.38
C ILE A 5 -14.67 -19.06 0.74
N SER A 6 -14.92 -18.82 2.03
CA SER A 6 -15.84 -17.75 2.45
C SER A 6 -15.37 -16.35 2.03
N SER A 7 -14.07 -16.08 2.02
CA SER A 7 -13.53 -14.80 1.50
C SER A 7 -13.71 -14.68 -0.02
N VAL A 8 -13.51 -15.77 -0.78
CA VAL A 8 -13.75 -15.80 -2.23
C VAL A 8 -15.24 -15.60 -2.53
N GLU A 9 -16.14 -16.22 -1.77
CA GLU A 9 -17.59 -16.04 -1.88
C GLU A 9 -18.01 -14.59 -1.66
N ALA A 10 -17.47 -13.94 -0.62
CA ALA A 10 -17.77 -12.54 -0.30
C ALA A 10 -17.30 -11.58 -1.40
N GLU A 11 -16.08 -11.74 -1.90
CA GLU A 11 -15.50 -10.91 -2.95
C GLU A 11 -16.22 -11.09 -4.31
N TYR A 12 -16.56 -12.34 -4.65
CA TYR A 12 -17.37 -12.63 -5.84
C TYR A 12 -18.72 -11.92 -5.77
N GLN A 13 -19.41 -12.00 -4.64
CA GLN A 13 -20.70 -11.36 -4.45
C GLN A 13 -20.61 -9.83 -4.57
N ALA A 14 -19.57 -9.22 -3.98
CA ALA A 14 -19.35 -7.78 -4.06
C ALA A 14 -19.12 -7.30 -5.50
N ARG A 15 -18.32 -8.02 -6.28
CA ARG A 15 -18.07 -7.69 -7.70
C ARG A 15 -19.28 -7.94 -8.58
N TRP A 16 -20.04 -9.01 -8.33
CA TRP A 16 -21.26 -9.27 -9.08
C TRP A 16 -22.28 -8.12 -8.93
N ASP A 17 -22.47 -7.65 -7.69
CA ASP A 17 -23.36 -6.53 -7.38
C ASP A 17 -22.90 -5.24 -8.09
N TYR A 18 -21.58 -5.04 -8.27
CA TYR A 18 -21.02 -3.93 -9.04
C TYR A 18 -21.33 -4.02 -10.55
N TYR A 19 -21.22 -5.21 -11.15
CA TYR A 19 -21.43 -5.39 -12.60
C TYR A 19 -22.90 -5.45 -13.01
N GLN A 20 -23.84 -5.62 -12.07
CA GLN A 20 -25.29 -5.65 -12.36
C GLN A 20 -26.09 -4.62 -11.53
N PRO A 21 -25.83 -3.31 -11.69
CA PRO A 21 -26.43 -2.28 -10.85
C PRO A 21 -27.97 -2.18 -10.99
N ASP A 22 -28.51 -2.65 -12.11
CA ASP A 22 -29.95 -2.62 -12.41
C ASP A 22 -30.75 -3.81 -11.84
N LYS A 23 -30.08 -4.76 -11.19
CA LYS A 23 -30.73 -5.91 -10.54
C LYS A 23 -30.94 -5.62 -9.05
N PRO A 24 -32.08 -6.04 -8.44
CA PRO A 24 -32.28 -5.87 -7.01
C PRO A 24 -31.17 -6.57 -6.23
N ARG A 25 -30.57 -5.90 -5.25
CA ARG A 25 -29.64 -6.52 -4.29
C ARG A 25 -30.29 -7.77 -3.70
N GLY A 26 -29.65 -8.93 -3.83
CA GLY A 26 -30.17 -10.23 -3.39
C GLY A 26 -31.06 -10.98 -4.40
N ALA A 27 -31.12 -10.56 -5.67
CA ALA A 27 -31.83 -11.30 -6.72
C ALA A 27 -31.07 -12.53 -7.26
N VAL A 28 -29.78 -12.64 -6.95
CA VAL A 28 -29.03 -13.88 -7.16
C VAL A 28 -29.21 -14.72 -5.92
N GLY A 29 -29.75 -15.93 -6.06
CA GLY A 29 -29.67 -16.87 -4.96
C GLY A 29 -28.23 -17.34 -4.74
N PRO A 30 -28.01 -18.23 -3.76
CA PRO A 30 -26.68 -18.64 -3.39
C PRO A 30 -25.89 -19.14 -4.60
N VAL A 31 -24.59 -18.85 -4.64
CA VAL A 31 -23.66 -19.38 -5.63
C VAL A 31 -22.90 -20.49 -4.93
N GLU A 32 -22.77 -21.64 -5.59
CA GLU A 32 -21.89 -22.70 -5.12
C GLU A 32 -20.51 -22.45 -5.74
N ILE A 33 -19.50 -22.23 -4.91
CA ILE A 33 -18.11 -22.07 -5.34
C ILE A 33 -17.35 -23.35 -5.07
N GLU A 34 -16.88 -24.01 -6.12
CA GLU A 34 -16.02 -25.18 -6.04
C GLU A 34 -14.58 -24.79 -6.42
N CYS A 35 -13.66 -24.83 -5.47
CA CYS A 35 -12.26 -24.50 -5.72
C CYS A 35 -11.40 -25.76 -5.86
N HIS A 36 -10.70 -25.87 -6.99
CA HIS A 36 -9.67 -26.87 -7.23
C HIS A 36 -8.28 -26.30 -6.93
N HIS A 37 -7.45 -27.11 -6.28
CA HIS A 37 -6.06 -26.82 -6.00
C HIS A 37 -5.19 -28.02 -6.42
N GLU A 38 -4.02 -27.75 -7.00
CA GLU A 38 -3.08 -28.83 -7.36
C GLU A 38 -2.14 -29.22 -6.20
N ASP A 39 -1.91 -28.31 -5.23
CA ASP A 39 -0.97 -28.49 -4.10
C ASP A 39 -1.58 -28.00 -2.76
N ASP A 40 -0.91 -28.26 -1.63
CA ASP A 40 -1.30 -27.73 -0.30
C ASP A 40 -1.49 -26.20 -0.36
N VAL A 41 -2.65 -25.73 0.11
CA VAL A 41 -3.04 -24.30 0.07
C VAL A 41 -2.23 -23.51 1.09
N GLY A 42 -1.05 -23.05 0.69
CA GLY A 42 -0.18 -22.13 1.42
C GLY A 42 -0.08 -20.75 0.78
N SER A 43 0.75 -19.88 1.35
CA SER A 43 1.06 -18.55 0.83
C SER A 43 1.60 -18.67 -0.61
N GLY A 44 0.94 -18.02 -1.58
CA GLY A 44 1.31 -18.11 -3.00
C GLY A 44 0.53 -19.16 -3.80
N ALA A 45 -0.45 -19.83 -3.20
CA ALA A 45 -1.26 -20.81 -3.91
C ALA A 45 -2.25 -20.14 -4.88
N LEU A 46 -2.32 -20.70 -6.10
CA LEU A 46 -3.38 -20.41 -7.05
C LEU A 46 -4.57 -21.33 -6.76
N LEU A 47 -5.74 -20.73 -6.57
CA LEU A 47 -7.00 -21.45 -6.46
C LEU A 47 -7.81 -21.19 -7.74
N LEU A 48 -8.12 -22.25 -8.46
CA LEU A 48 -9.04 -22.19 -9.59
C LEU A 48 -10.42 -22.54 -9.05
N CYS A 49 -11.30 -21.55 -8.96
CA CYS A 49 -12.64 -21.72 -8.45
C CYS A 49 -13.67 -21.66 -9.57
N GLU A 50 -14.70 -22.48 -9.50
CA GLU A 50 -15.84 -22.44 -10.39
C GLU A 50 -17.05 -21.94 -9.60
N ALA A 51 -17.69 -20.86 -10.07
CA ALA A 51 -18.96 -20.41 -9.52
C ALA A 51 -20.13 -20.94 -10.33
N THR A 52 -21.00 -21.69 -9.66
CA THR A 52 -22.26 -22.18 -10.23
C THR A 52 -23.44 -21.44 -9.58
N PRO A 53 -24.20 -20.62 -10.33
CA PRO A 53 -25.40 -19.97 -9.81
C PRO A 53 -26.48 -21.01 -9.48
N LEU A 54 -27.02 -21.03 -8.25
CA LEU A 54 -27.99 -22.07 -7.85
C LEU A 54 -29.42 -21.86 -8.36
N VAL A 55 -29.76 -20.70 -8.97
CA VAL A 55 -31.18 -20.37 -9.26
C VAL A 55 -31.57 -20.37 -10.74
N GLU A 56 -30.64 -20.30 -11.70
CA GLU A 56 -31.01 -20.29 -13.14
C GLU A 56 -30.00 -21.03 -14.02
N ARG A 57 -29.91 -22.37 -13.86
CA ARG A 57 -29.15 -23.25 -14.76
C ARG A 57 -29.63 -23.21 -16.22
N GLU A 58 -30.83 -22.69 -16.46
CA GLU A 58 -31.46 -22.62 -17.79
C GLU A 58 -30.94 -21.44 -18.63
N TYR A 59 -30.37 -20.40 -18.01
CA TYR A 59 -29.87 -19.21 -18.71
C TYR A 59 -28.35 -19.16 -18.84
N TYR A 60 -27.63 -19.81 -17.92
CA TYR A 60 -26.17 -19.94 -17.92
C TYR A 60 -25.82 -21.41 -17.69
N PRO A 61 -25.71 -22.22 -18.77
CA PRO A 61 -25.51 -23.65 -18.65
C PRO A 61 -24.10 -24.02 -18.16
N ASP A 62 -23.14 -23.11 -18.29
CA ASP A 62 -21.73 -23.34 -17.97
C ASP A 62 -21.33 -22.61 -16.69
N PRO A 63 -20.55 -23.24 -15.80
CA PRO A 63 -19.97 -22.59 -14.62
C PRO A 63 -19.07 -21.42 -15.04
N PHE A 64 -19.04 -20.37 -14.24
CA PHE A 64 -18.15 -19.23 -14.49
C PHE A 64 -16.77 -19.53 -13.87
N PRO A 65 -15.68 -19.57 -14.66
CA PRO A 65 -14.35 -19.69 -14.09
C PRO A 65 -14.01 -18.41 -13.31
N ILE A 66 -13.64 -18.60 -12.05
CA ILE A 66 -13.07 -17.61 -11.15
C ILE A 66 -11.63 -18.04 -10.90
N VAL A 67 -10.67 -17.24 -11.35
CA VAL A 67 -9.28 -17.45 -10.94
C VAL A 67 -9.06 -16.65 -9.66
N ALA A 68 -8.62 -17.27 -8.57
CA ALA A 68 -8.39 -16.64 -7.28
C ALA A 68 -6.93 -16.84 -6.83
N PHE A 69 -6.28 -15.79 -6.36
CA PHE A 69 -4.92 -15.85 -5.81
C PHE A 69 -4.92 -15.52 -4.31
N VAL A 70 -4.28 -16.35 -3.50
CA VAL A 70 -4.19 -16.21 -2.04
C VAL A 70 -2.75 -15.94 -1.65
N THR A 71 -2.46 -14.76 -1.10
CA THR A 71 -1.20 -14.52 -0.39
C THR A 71 -1.41 -13.68 0.87
N GLY A 72 -1.58 -14.41 1.97
CA GLY A 72 -1.21 -14.03 3.32
C GLY A 72 -1.14 -15.32 4.13
N ASP A 73 -0.23 -15.40 5.11
CA ASP A 73 -0.13 -16.57 6.02
C ASP A 73 -1.44 -16.79 6.82
N ASP A 74 -2.31 -15.79 6.82
CA ASP A 74 -3.64 -15.74 7.43
C ASP A 74 -4.78 -16.24 6.51
N GLY A 75 -4.49 -16.53 5.24
CA GLY A 75 -5.49 -16.93 4.25
C GLY A 75 -6.25 -15.78 3.61
N SER A 76 -5.72 -14.56 3.63
CA SER A 76 -6.27 -13.42 2.89
C SER A 76 -6.24 -13.64 1.37
N VAL A 77 -7.36 -13.34 0.72
CA VAL A 77 -7.51 -13.40 -0.75
C VAL A 77 -7.04 -12.07 -1.30
N VAL A 78 -6.02 -12.09 -2.15
CA VAL A 78 -5.51 -10.85 -2.73
C VAL A 78 -6.38 -10.44 -3.91
N HIS A 79 -6.82 -11.38 -4.78
CA HIS A 79 -7.71 -11.02 -5.88
C HIS A 79 -8.54 -12.16 -6.48
N VAL A 80 -9.74 -11.80 -6.96
CA VAL A 80 -10.68 -12.61 -7.76
C VAL A 80 -10.72 -12.09 -9.20
N THR A 81 -10.54 -12.96 -10.20
CA THR A 81 -10.57 -12.57 -11.62
C THR A 81 -11.90 -12.88 -12.30
N ASP A 82 -12.16 -12.20 -13.42
CA ASP A 82 -13.32 -12.43 -14.31
C ASP A 82 -13.02 -13.55 -15.32
N PRO A 83 -14.03 -14.38 -15.66
CA PRO A 83 -13.93 -15.49 -16.63
C PRO A 83 -13.32 -15.14 -18.00
N GLY A 84 -13.33 -13.87 -18.42
CA GLY A 84 -12.65 -13.41 -19.63
C GLY A 84 -11.13 -13.58 -19.62
N PHE A 85 -10.51 -13.84 -18.47
CA PHE A 85 -9.06 -13.99 -18.36
C PHE A 85 -8.54 -15.29 -18.99
N GLU A 86 -9.19 -16.42 -18.74
CA GLU A 86 -8.76 -17.71 -19.30
C GLU A 86 -8.89 -17.74 -20.83
N ALA A 87 -9.94 -17.12 -21.36
CA ALA A 87 -10.11 -16.94 -22.80
C ALA A 87 -8.96 -16.11 -23.38
N ALA A 88 -8.61 -14.98 -22.74
CA ALA A 88 -7.50 -14.15 -23.16
C ALA A 88 -6.16 -14.91 -23.11
N TYR A 89 -5.94 -15.77 -22.10
CA TYR A 89 -4.75 -16.63 -22.05
C TYR A 89 -4.70 -17.63 -23.20
N ARG A 90 -5.80 -18.36 -23.46
CA ARG A 90 -5.88 -19.36 -24.53
C ARG A 90 -5.68 -18.75 -25.92
N GLU A 91 -6.17 -17.53 -26.14
CA GLU A 91 -5.98 -16.79 -27.39
C GLU A 91 -4.54 -16.30 -27.57
N THR A 92 -3.91 -15.88 -26.47
CA THR A 92 -2.55 -15.30 -26.48
C THR A 92 -1.46 -16.36 -26.60
N GLY A 93 -1.69 -17.55 -26.03
CA GLY A 93 -0.76 -18.68 -26.09
C GLY A 93 0.41 -18.59 -25.09
N SER A 94 1.18 -19.67 -25.04
CA SER A 94 2.28 -19.87 -24.07
C SER A 94 3.61 -19.25 -24.49
N GLY A 95 4.52 -19.04 -23.54
CA GLY A 95 5.90 -18.67 -23.83
C GLY A 95 6.19 -17.17 -23.97
N LEU A 96 5.25 -16.29 -23.63
CA LEU A 96 5.46 -14.85 -23.69
C LEU A 96 6.40 -14.33 -22.61
N PHE A 97 7.03 -13.18 -22.90
CA PHE A 97 7.79 -12.36 -21.95
C PHE A 97 6.94 -11.18 -21.47
N CYS A 98 7.36 -10.54 -20.38
CA CYS A 98 6.68 -9.37 -19.80
C CYS A 98 6.44 -8.24 -20.81
N ARG A 99 7.40 -7.99 -21.72
CA ARG A 99 7.26 -6.98 -22.79
C ARG A 99 6.16 -7.31 -23.80
N ASP A 100 5.86 -8.60 -23.99
CA ASP A 100 4.84 -9.03 -24.93
C ASP A 100 3.45 -8.86 -24.30
N LEU A 101 3.34 -9.07 -22.98
CA LEU A 101 2.12 -8.86 -22.21
C LEU A 101 1.75 -7.37 -22.11
N ILE A 102 2.70 -6.49 -21.78
CA ILE A 102 2.41 -5.05 -21.72
C ILE A 102 2.04 -4.46 -23.08
N ALA A 103 2.54 -5.05 -24.16
CA ALA A 103 2.22 -4.67 -25.54
C ALA A 103 0.94 -5.34 -26.07
N SER A 104 0.36 -6.27 -25.32
CA SER A 104 -0.93 -6.88 -25.68
C SER A 104 -2.05 -5.88 -25.46
N ASP A 105 -3.10 -5.97 -26.26
CA ASP A 105 -4.34 -5.23 -26.01
C ASP A 105 -5.22 -6.02 -25.03
N GLY A 106 -5.79 -5.35 -24.05
CA GLY A 106 -6.82 -5.93 -23.18
C GLY A 106 -6.30 -6.46 -21.85
N ARG A 107 -6.83 -7.60 -21.38
CA ARG A 107 -6.73 -8.01 -19.97
C ARG A 107 -5.29 -8.35 -19.52
N LEU A 108 -4.44 -8.79 -20.44
CA LEU A 108 -3.05 -9.18 -20.16
C LEU A 108 -2.08 -7.99 -20.08
N SER A 109 -2.51 -6.79 -20.47
CA SER A 109 -1.68 -5.57 -20.45
C SER A 109 -1.59 -4.92 -19.07
N SER A 110 -2.26 -5.47 -18.07
CA SER A 110 -2.23 -5.02 -16.68
C SER A 110 -1.23 -5.85 -15.86
N TYR A 111 -0.70 -5.29 -14.77
CA TYR A 111 0.24 -6.03 -13.90
C TYR A 111 -0.40 -7.31 -13.35
N PHE A 112 -1.67 -7.20 -12.97
CA PHE A 112 -2.51 -8.34 -12.61
C PHE A 112 -2.55 -9.43 -13.69
N GLY A 113 -2.72 -9.03 -14.96
CA GLY A 113 -2.72 -9.97 -16.06
C GLY A 113 -1.37 -10.64 -16.29
N ALA A 114 -0.27 -9.91 -16.06
CA ALA A 114 1.07 -10.47 -16.09
C ALA A 114 1.32 -11.49 -14.97
N MET A 115 0.87 -11.19 -13.74
CA MET A 115 0.91 -12.11 -12.60
C MET A 115 0.14 -13.39 -12.89
N ALA A 116 -1.10 -13.27 -13.36
CA ALA A 116 -1.93 -14.43 -13.65
C ALA A 116 -1.38 -15.27 -14.82
N TYR A 117 -0.81 -14.64 -15.84
CA TYR A 117 -0.09 -15.34 -16.91
C TYR A 117 1.14 -16.10 -16.39
N TRP A 118 1.95 -15.47 -15.54
CA TRP A 118 3.13 -16.08 -14.93
C TRP A 118 2.77 -17.34 -14.13
N PHE A 119 1.71 -17.28 -13.32
CA PHE A 119 1.22 -18.46 -12.60
C PHE A 119 0.72 -19.57 -13.52
N LEU A 120 -0.08 -19.26 -14.54
CA LEU A 120 -0.59 -20.24 -15.49
C LEU A 120 0.52 -20.93 -16.30
N GLU A 121 1.64 -20.25 -16.53
CA GLU A 121 2.83 -20.81 -17.19
C GLU A 121 3.76 -21.58 -16.24
N GLY A 122 3.39 -21.76 -14.97
CA GLY A 122 4.20 -22.46 -13.99
C GLY A 122 5.37 -21.63 -13.46
N ARG A 123 5.22 -20.31 -13.39
CA ARG A 123 6.18 -19.33 -12.85
C ARG A 123 7.56 -19.37 -13.52
N PRO A 124 7.64 -19.15 -14.84
CA PRO A 124 8.90 -19.26 -15.55
C PRO A 124 9.85 -18.08 -15.25
N ASP A 125 11.13 -18.40 -15.04
CA ASP A 125 12.25 -17.44 -14.82
C ASP A 125 12.31 -16.33 -15.88
N ARG A 126 11.84 -16.58 -17.10
CA ARG A 126 11.85 -15.59 -18.18
C ARG A 126 11.00 -14.34 -17.90
N MET A 127 10.11 -14.40 -16.90
CA MET A 127 9.26 -13.29 -16.47
C MET A 127 9.67 -12.71 -15.12
N ASP A 128 10.51 -13.41 -14.36
CA ASP A 128 10.98 -13.01 -13.04
C ASP A 128 12.51 -12.90 -13.13
N ALA A 129 12.99 -11.69 -13.46
CA ALA A 129 14.36 -11.49 -13.94
C ALA A 129 15.41 -11.72 -12.84
N ASP A 130 15.03 -11.48 -11.60
CA ASP A 130 15.81 -11.56 -10.37
C ASP A 130 15.44 -12.75 -9.48
N LEU A 131 14.39 -13.51 -9.83
CA LEU A 131 13.94 -14.73 -9.16
C LEU A 131 13.49 -14.46 -7.71
N ASP A 132 12.87 -13.31 -7.49
CA ASP A 132 12.38 -12.89 -6.17
C ASP A 132 10.89 -13.21 -5.97
N GLY A 133 10.22 -13.75 -6.98
CA GLY A 133 8.79 -14.05 -6.97
C GLY A 133 7.90 -12.89 -7.43
N VAL A 134 8.48 -11.81 -7.94
CA VAL A 134 7.78 -10.62 -8.45
C VAL A 134 8.00 -10.52 -9.97
N PRO A 135 7.18 -11.22 -10.78
CA PRO A 135 7.36 -11.19 -12.23
C PRO A 135 7.13 -9.78 -12.78
N CYS A 136 7.82 -9.48 -13.87
CA CYS A 136 7.65 -8.30 -14.70
C CYS A 136 7.92 -6.96 -13.99
N ALA A 137 8.64 -6.98 -12.86
CA ALA A 137 9.05 -5.77 -12.13
C ALA A 137 9.86 -4.77 -12.96
N THR A 138 10.53 -5.25 -14.02
CA THR A 138 11.32 -4.42 -14.94
C THR A 138 10.51 -3.77 -16.07
N VAL A 139 9.24 -4.15 -16.23
CA VAL A 139 8.40 -3.74 -17.37
C VAL A 139 7.15 -2.97 -16.92
N PHE A 140 6.55 -3.32 -15.78
CA PHE A 140 5.38 -2.63 -15.25
C PHE A 140 5.76 -1.47 -14.33
N PRO A 141 4.93 -0.40 -14.26
CA PRO A 141 5.12 0.67 -13.28
C PRO A 141 5.10 0.14 -11.84
N LEU A 142 6.00 0.65 -10.99
CA LEU A 142 6.07 0.28 -9.58
C LEU A 142 4.76 0.53 -8.81
N SER A 143 4.00 1.55 -9.20
CA SER A 143 2.67 1.81 -8.64
C SER A 143 1.70 0.64 -8.85
N ASP A 144 1.72 0.01 -10.01
CA ASP A 144 0.81 -1.09 -10.33
C ASP A 144 1.21 -2.36 -9.57
N ILE A 145 2.52 -2.54 -9.36
CA ILE A 145 3.10 -3.63 -8.57
C ILE A 145 2.71 -3.47 -7.10
N ALA A 146 2.98 -2.29 -6.53
CA ALA A 146 2.66 -1.99 -5.13
C ALA A 146 1.15 -2.14 -4.86
N ASN A 147 0.30 -1.61 -5.75
CA ASN A 147 -1.16 -1.72 -5.63
C ASN A 147 -1.65 -3.19 -5.62
N PHE A 148 -1.00 -4.07 -6.38
CA PHE A 148 -1.35 -5.49 -6.43
C PHE A 148 -0.93 -6.23 -5.15
N TRP A 149 0.30 -6.02 -4.67
CA TRP A 149 0.85 -6.78 -3.54
C TRP A 149 0.39 -6.29 -2.17
N HIS A 150 0.08 -5.00 -2.04
CA HIS A 150 -0.34 -4.41 -0.78
C HIS A 150 -1.86 -4.24 -0.67
N GLY A 151 -2.60 -4.59 -1.72
CA GLY A 151 -4.04 -4.49 -1.80
C GLY A 151 -4.55 -3.05 -1.80
N THR A 152 -5.67 -2.83 -2.48
CA THR A 152 -6.55 -1.70 -2.20
C THR A 152 -7.66 -2.22 -1.28
N SER A 153 -7.37 -2.37 0.01
CA SER A 153 -8.35 -2.85 0.98
C SER A 153 -9.45 -1.80 1.17
N GLY A 154 -10.63 -2.07 0.61
CA GLY A 154 -11.84 -1.26 0.75
C GLY A 154 -12.50 -1.33 2.12
N GLU A 155 -11.75 -1.08 3.19
CA GLU A 155 -12.29 -0.52 4.44
C GLU A 155 -12.07 0.99 4.39
N ALA A 156 -12.97 1.78 5.00
CA ALA A 156 -13.04 3.25 4.92
C ALA A 156 -11.66 3.89 4.64
N GLU A 157 -11.55 4.60 3.51
CA GLU A 157 -10.31 5.14 2.91
C GLU A 157 -9.43 5.80 3.98
N THR A 158 -8.60 5.00 4.66
CA THR A 158 -7.60 5.53 5.57
C THR A 158 -6.42 5.91 4.72
N ASP A 159 -6.40 7.17 4.32
CA ASP A 159 -5.30 7.71 3.54
C ASP A 159 -4.08 7.86 4.44
N ILE A 160 -3.11 6.97 4.26
CA ILE A 160 -1.81 7.08 4.93
C ILE A 160 -0.91 7.94 4.06
N HIS A 161 -0.33 8.98 4.66
CA HIS A 161 0.56 9.90 3.98
C HIS A 161 1.86 10.08 4.73
N PHE A 162 2.92 10.26 3.98
CA PHE A 162 4.24 10.60 4.48
C PHE A 162 4.54 12.07 4.21
N GLY A 163 5.20 12.75 5.13
CA GLY A 163 5.61 14.13 4.91
C GLY A 163 6.21 14.80 6.12
N THR A 164 6.71 16.01 5.93
CA THR A 164 7.25 16.82 7.01
C THR A 164 6.12 17.62 7.64
N VAL A 165 5.88 17.46 8.94
CA VAL A 165 4.94 18.30 9.68
C VAL A 165 5.61 19.65 9.92
N THR A 166 5.04 20.71 9.36
CA THR A 166 5.62 22.06 9.40
C THR A 166 4.98 22.95 10.45
N ASP A 167 3.76 22.63 10.88
CA ASP A 167 3.04 23.38 11.93
C ASP A 167 2.03 22.47 12.63
N VAL A 168 1.87 22.69 13.93
CA VAL A 168 0.72 22.23 14.70
C VAL A 168 0.22 23.44 15.46
N SER A 169 -1.08 23.69 15.44
CA SER A 169 -1.63 24.90 16.06
C SER A 169 -3.05 24.66 16.57
N ALA A 170 -3.48 25.52 17.50
CA ALA A 170 -4.87 25.53 17.94
C ALA A 170 -5.74 26.18 16.85
N GLY A 171 -6.75 25.46 16.35
CA GLY A 171 -7.63 25.89 15.27
C GLY A 171 -9.09 25.58 15.59
N GLY A 172 -10.01 26.50 15.26
CA GLY A 172 -11.45 26.29 15.47
C GLY A 172 -11.81 25.83 16.90
N SER A 173 -12.29 24.59 17.02
CA SER A 173 -12.67 23.92 18.29
C SER A 173 -11.67 22.86 18.78
N GLY A 174 -10.46 22.79 18.21
CA GLY A 174 -9.46 21.76 18.50
C GLY A 174 -8.06 22.14 18.03
N PHE A 175 -7.34 21.17 17.48
CA PHE A 175 -5.99 21.35 16.95
C PHE A 175 -5.98 21.05 15.44
N GLU A 176 -5.08 21.69 14.73
CA GLU A 176 -4.83 21.47 13.31
C GLU A 176 -3.34 21.17 13.10
N LEU A 177 -3.04 20.39 12.06
CA LEU A 177 -1.69 20.01 11.65
C LEU A 177 -1.49 20.39 10.19
N THR A 178 -0.37 21.03 9.90
CA THR A 178 0.08 21.34 8.54
C THR A 178 1.25 20.46 8.16
N ILE A 179 1.16 19.84 6.98
CA ILE A 179 2.13 18.88 6.46
C ILE A 179 2.50 19.19 5.02
N ASP A 180 3.78 19.05 4.70
CA ASP A 180 4.30 18.99 3.34
C ASP A 180 4.49 17.52 2.93
N TYR A 181 3.72 17.03 1.96
CA TYR A 181 3.81 15.62 1.59
C TYR A 181 5.10 15.33 0.85
N ALA A 182 5.68 14.18 1.18
CA ALA A 182 6.78 13.58 0.46
C ALA A 182 6.48 12.10 0.23
N ARG A 183 7.37 11.43 -0.49
CA ARG A 183 7.36 9.98 -0.64
C ARG A 183 8.57 9.41 0.09
N PHE A 184 8.36 8.39 0.91
CA PHE A 184 9.42 7.58 1.47
C PHE A 184 9.61 6.35 0.57
N LEU A 185 10.69 6.35 -0.20
CA LEU A 185 11.02 5.29 -1.16
C LEU A 185 12.03 4.34 -0.53
N GLY A 186 11.98 3.05 -0.87
CA GLY A 186 12.94 2.04 -0.42
C GLY A 186 13.47 1.18 -1.56
N GLY A 187 14.60 0.51 -1.34
CA GLY A 187 15.19 -0.45 -2.29
C GLY A 187 15.47 0.18 -3.66
N LEU A 188 15.19 -0.58 -4.73
CA LEU A 188 15.45 -0.12 -6.10
C LEU A 188 14.74 1.19 -6.46
N GLU A 189 13.57 1.46 -5.88
CA GLU A 189 12.87 2.72 -6.13
C GLU A 189 13.64 3.91 -5.54
N ALA A 190 14.19 3.75 -4.33
CA ALA A 190 15.05 4.74 -3.71
C ALA A 190 16.31 4.98 -4.54
N ASP A 191 16.97 3.93 -5.02
CA ASP A 191 18.17 4.02 -5.86
C ASP A 191 17.91 4.83 -7.14
N LEU A 192 16.83 4.50 -7.85
CA LEU A 192 16.47 5.17 -9.10
C LEU A 192 16.10 6.64 -8.87
N ALA A 193 15.35 6.94 -7.80
CA ALA A 193 14.97 8.30 -7.46
C ALA A 193 16.17 9.15 -7.03
N ALA A 194 17.05 8.60 -6.20
CA ALA A 194 18.29 9.25 -5.77
C ALA A 194 19.22 9.50 -6.97
N GLN A 195 19.33 8.53 -7.89
CA GLN A 195 20.12 8.70 -9.12
C GLN A 195 19.52 9.77 -10.03
N ALA A 196 18.18 9.81 -10.17
CA ALA A 196 17.49 10.82 -10.96
C ALA A 196 17.63 12.23 -10.37
N ALA A 197 17.67 12.34 -9.04
CA ALA A 197 17.99 13.58 -8.32
C ALA A 197 19.46 14.00 -8.48
N GLY A 198 20.34 13.07 -8.84
CA GLY A 198 21.78 13.28 -8.98
C GLY A 198 22.56 13.14 -7.66
N ASP A 199 21.92 12.56 -6.63
CA ASP A 199 22.50 12.39 -5.30
C ASP A 199 23.46 11.19 -5.23
N ILE A 200 23.30 10.24 -6.16
CA ILE A 200 24.16 9.06 -6.30
C ILE A 200 24.55 8.81 -7.77
N GLN A 201 25.63 8.06 -7.99
CA GLN A 201 26.08 7.66 -9.32
C GLN A 201 25.31 6.41 -9.81
N PRO A 202 25.27 6.16 -11.13
CA PRO A 202 24.68 4.93 -11.67
C PRO A 202 25.34 3.68 -11.08
N GLY A 203 24.54 2.81 -10.47
CA GLY A 203 24.99 1.55 -9.84
C GLY A 203 25.42 1.69 -8.38
N GLU A 204 25.31 2.87 -7.79
CA GLU A 204 25.32 3.05 -6.34
C GLU A 204 23.90 2.82 -5.78
N GLY A 205 23.82 2.37 -4.53
CA GLY A 205 22.56 2.29 -3.79
C GLY A 205 22.34 3.54 -2.95
N ALA A 206 21.08 3.90 -2.71
CA ALA A 206 20.71 4.99 -1.83
C ALA A 206 21.28 4.73 -0.42
N PRO A 207 21.86 5.76 0.24
CA PRO A 207 22.29 5.64 1.62
C PRO A 207 21.15 5.14 2.51
N ASN A 208 21.45 4.20 3.41
CA ASN A 208 20.46 3.57 4.30
C ASN A 208 19.26 2.91 3.59
N ASP A 209 19.36 2.62 2.30
CA ASP A 209 18.35 1.92 1.48
C ASP A 209 16.99 2.66 1.38
N TYR A 210 17.00 3.99 1.57
CA TYR A 210 15.81 4.82 1.38
C TYR A 210 16.12 6.15 0.69
N PHE A 211 15.08 6.74 0.09
CA PHE A 211 15.14 8.08 -0.50
C PHE A 211 13.84 8.83 -0.22
N ILE A 212 13.96 10.07 0.28
CA ILE A 212 12.80 10.93 0.51
C ILE A 212 12.66 11.90 -0.65
N LEU A 213 11.55 11.79 -1.37
CA LEU A 213 11.28 12.58 -2.56
C LEU A 213 10.08 13.50 -2.34
N ASN A 214 10.30 14.81 -2.42
CA ASN A 214 9.24 15.83 -2.44
C ASN A 214 9.16 16.49 -3.82
N GLU A 215 8.21 16.05 -4.64
CA GLU A 215 7.96 16.61 -5.97
C GLU A 215 6.98 17.80 -5.95
N ASN A 216 6.25 17.98 -4.84
CA ASN A 216 5.19 18.97 -4.72
C ASN A 216 5.17 19.56 -3.30
N PRO A 217 5.82 20.72 -3.10
CA PRO A 217 5.98 21.35 -1.77
C PRO A 217 4.70 22.05 -1.29
N ARG A 218 3.53 21.56 -1.73
CA ARG A 218 2.24 22.14 -1.37
C ARG A 218 1.86 21.65 0.03
N LEU A 219 1.83 22.62 0.94
CA LEU A 219 1.32 22.43 2.30
C LEU A 219 -0.17 22.08 2.30
N ARG A 220 -0.53 21.17 3.21
CA ARG A 220 -1.90 20.72 3.47
C ARG A 220 -2.17 20.83 4.95
N THR A 221 -3.34 21.32 5.33
CA THR A 221 -3.74 21.49 6.73
C THR A 221 -4.97 20.66 7.00
N PHE A 222 -4.94 19.92 8.11
CA PHE A 222 -6.01 19.02 8.52
C PHE A 222 -6.33 19.20 10.00
N PRO A 223 -7.60 19.05 10.40
CA PRO A 223 -7.94 18.95 11.81
C PRO A 223 -7.38 17.65 12.42
N LEU A 224 -6.95 17.75 13.67
CA LEU A 224 -6.59 16.59 14.51
C LEU A 224 -7.84 16.05 15.21
N ALA A 225 -7.95 14.72 15.33
CA ALA A 225 -8.95 14.09 16.18
C ALA A 225 -8.79 14.54 17.66
N ALA A 226 -9.91 14.68 18.38
CA ALA A 226 -9.93 15.27 19.71
C ALA A 226 -9.16 14.46 20.78
N ASP A 227 -9.00 13.16 20.55
CA ASP A 227 -8.33 12.18 21.42
C ASP A 227 -7.01 11.68 20.84
N ILE A 228 -6.46 12.37 19.84
CA ILE A 228 -5.18 11.97 19.25
C ILE A 228 -4.03 12.19 20.21
N TYR A 229 -3.12 11.22 20.22
CA TYR A 229 -1.82 11.32 20.87
C TYR A 229 -0.73 10.91 19.87
N PRO A 230 -0.09 11.88 19.19
CA PRO A 230 1.05 11.64 18.32
C PRO A 230 2.11 10.77 19.00
N LEU A 231 2.62 9.79 18.26
CA LEU A 231 3.73 8.95 18.69
C LEU A 231 5.03 9.55 18.15
N LEU A 232 5.77 10.21 19.03
CA LEU A 232 7.08 10.79 18.73
C LEU A 232 8.19 9.83 19.18
N ILE A 233 9.25 9.72 18.40
CA ILE A 233 10.40 8.87 18.73
C ILE A 233 11.40 9.70 19.53
N GLY A 234 11.38 9.50 20.85
CA GLY A 234 12.28 10.18 21.76
C GLY A 234 13.59 9.42 22.00
N TYR A 235 14.71 10.14 21.98
CA TYR A 235 15.96 9.61 22.51
C TYR A 235 16.02 9.71 24.04
N ARG A 236 15.10 9.03 24.75
CA ARG A 236 15.46 8.55 26.10
C ARG A 236 16.41 7.37 25.93
N GLU A 237 17.07 6.95 27.01
CA GLU A 237 18.03 5.82 27.02
C GLU A 237 17.52 4.52 26.33
N THR A 238 16.24 4.45 25.96
CA THR A 238 15.55 3.29 25.38
C THR A 238 15.07 3.42 23.91
N LEU A 239 15.15 4.58 23.23
CA LEU A 239 14.58 4.77 21.87
C LEU A 239 13.09 4.40 21.71
N GLU A 240 12.33 4.43 22.80
CA GLU A 240 10.92 4.03 22.79
C GLU A 240 10.01 5.18 22.30
N PRO A 241 9.01 4.89 21.44
CA PRO A 241 7.99 5.86 21.09
C PRO A 241 7.28 6.40 22.33
N ILE A 242 7.04 7.70 22.36
CA ILE A 242 6.25 8.35 23.40
C ILE A 242 4.99 8.98 22.83
N SER A 243 3.91 8.93 23.60
CA SER A 243 2.68 9.66 23.29
C SER A 243 2.79 11.09 23.79
N VAL A 244 2.57 12.06 22.91
CA VAL A 244 2.64 13.50 23.19
C VAL A 244 1.25 14.11 23.02
N SER A 245 0.86 15.06 23.86
CA SER A 245 -0.41 15.78 23.61
C SER A 245 -0.20 16.84 22.51
N PRO A 246 -1.23 17.21 21.73
CA PRO A 246 -1.08 18.28 20.74
C PRO A 246 -0.56 19.61 21.31
N SER A 247 -0.89 19.93 22.57
CA SER A 247 -0.37 21.14 23.23
C SER A 247 1.13 21.05 23.52
N ASP A 248 1.59 19.91 24.04
CA ASP A 248 3.03 19.70 24.26
C ASP A 248 3.78 19.69 22.91
N TRP A 249 3.16 19.16 21.85
CA TRP A 249 3.76 19.17 20.52
C TRP A 249 3.94 20.58 19.95
N ILE A 250 2.97 21.48 20.18
CA ILE A 250 3.11 22.91 19.84
C ILE A 250 4.31 23.53 20.56
N GLU A 251 4.45 23.26 21.86
CA GLU A 251 5.57 23.78 22.65
C GLU A 251 6.92 23.25 22.12
N LEU A 252 6.97 21.96 21.76
CA LEU A 252 8.16 21.33 21.17
C LEU A 252 8.54 21.95 19.81
N LEU A 253 7.58 22.17 18.92
CA LEU A 253 7.85 22.79 17.61
C LEU A 253 8.33 24.24 17.77
N ALA A 254 7.73 25.01 18.67
CA ALA A 254 8.13 26.38 18.95
C ALA A 254 9.54 26.46 19.57
N GLU A 255 9.90 25.52 20.45
CA GLU A 255 11.24 25.45 21.01
C GLU A 255 12.29 25.09 19.96
N ALA A 256 11.97 24.15 19.05
CA ALA A 256 12.83 23.78 17.95
C ALA A 256 13.14 24.96 17.01
N GLU A 257 12.10 25.70 16.59
CA GLU A 257 12.25 26.88 15.74
C GLU A 257 13.15 27.94 16.42
N ARG A 258 12.92 28.19 17.72
CA ARG A 258 13.75 29.11 18.51
C ARG A 258 15.22 28.66 18.57
N CYS A 259 15.46 27.37 18.71
CA CYS A 259 16.81 26.81 18.80
C CYS A 259 17.55 26.85 17.46
N GLU A 260 16.86 26.64 16.35
CA GLU A 260 17.41 26.79 15.00
C GLU A 260 17.78 28.25 14.70
N GLU A 261 16.89 29.20 14.98
CA GLU A 261 17.15 30.63 14.74
C GLU A 261 18.34 31.16 15.56
N ALA A 262 18.57 30.57 16.74
CA ALA A 262 19.64 30.95 17.66
C ALA A 262 20.99 30.26 17.41
N ASP A 263 21.15 29.48 16.33
CA ASP A 263 22.35 28.67 16.03
C ASP A 263 22.72 27.74 17.19
N TRP A 264 21.72 27.05 17.73
CA TRP A 264 21.81 26.00 18.75
C TRP A 264 22.61 26.39 20.02
N PRO A 265 22.13 27.37 20.81
CA PRO A 265 22.80 27.81 22.03
C PRO A 265 22.86 26.69 23.08
N GLU A 266 23.80 26.78 24.02
CA GLU A 266 23.98 25.78 25.12
C GLU A 266 22.68 25.51 25.90
N ASP A 267 21.77 26.49 25.96
CA ASP A 267 20.49 26.47 26.62
C ASP A 267 19.47 25.53 25.94
N CYS A 268 19.64 25.29 24.63
CA CYS A 268 18.89 24.29 23.87
C CYS A 268 19.32 22.85 24.21
N ALA A 269 20.35 22.68 25.05
CA ALA A 269 20.62 21.41 25.71
C ALA A 269 19.51 21.03 26.72
N GLY A 270 18.55 21.91 27.04
CA GLY A 270 17.33 21.56 27.79
C GLY A 270 16.51 20.46 27.11
N LEU A 271 16.42 20.49 25.77
CA LEU A 271 15.86 19.40 24.97
C LEU A 271 16.67 18.10 25.21
N SER A 272 18.00 18.18 25.33
CA SER A 272 18.82 17.02 25.69
C SER A 272 18.69 16.56 27.16
N ASN A 273 18.35 17.45 28.10
CA ASN A 273 18.29 17.15 29.54
C ASN A 273 16.96 16.53 30.00
N GLU A 274 15.90 16.62 29.20
CA GLU A 274 14.70 15.79 29.38
C GLU A 274 14.80 14.41 28.68
N GLY A 275 15.96 14.14 28.08
CA GLY A 275 16.24 12.94 27.30
C GLY A 275 15.72 13.05 25.87
N TRP A 276 15.96 14.17 25.19
CA TRP A 276 15.68 14.34 23.76
C TRP A 276 16.95 14.81 23.06
N SER A 277 17.84 13.89 22.66
CA SER A 277 18.82 14.24 21.62
C SER A 277 18.09 14.29 20.29
N TRP A 278 17.61 15.48 19.94
CA TRP A 278 16.85 15.74 18.72
C TRP A 278 17.68 15.41 17.47
N TYR A 279 17.07 14.68 16.53
CA TYR A 279 17.33 14.79 15.09
C TYR A 279 16.61 16.02 14.49
N GLY A 280 15.97 16.85 15.31
CA GLY A 280 15.12 17.93 14.85
C GLY A 280 15.82 19.28 14.69
N SER A 281 15.82 19.74 13.46
CA SER A 281 15.72 21.15 13.10
C SER A 281 14.33 21.41 12.51
N GLY A 282 13.27 20.85 13.11
CA GLY A 282 11.89 21.03 12.62
C GLY A 282 11.57 20.37 11.26
N GLN A 283 12.33 19.36 10.83
CA GLN A 283 12.16 18.73 9.50
C GLN A 283 11.97 17.20 9.53
N LEU A 284 11.63 16.62 10.68
CA LEU A 284 11.42 15.19 10.76
C LEU A 284 10.18 14.78 9.97
N PRO A 285 10.25 13.67 9.23
CA PRO A 285 9.09 13.18 8.53
C PRO A 285 8.19 12.36 9.45
N TYR A 286 6.91 12.39 9.13
CA TYR A 286 5.85 11.72 9.86
C TYR A 286 5.01 10.91 8.89
N TRP A 287 4.49 9.81 9.40
CA TRP A 287 3.33 9.14 8.84
C TRP A 287 2.08 9.70 9.50
N ILE A 288 1.13 10.16 8.69
CA ILE A 288 -0.20 10.53 9.16
C ILE A 288 -1.23 9.59 8.55
N GLN A 289 -2.27 9.28 9.32
CA GLN A 289 -3.44 8.57 8.83
C GLN A 289 -4.62 9.52 8.88
N LEU A 290 -5.27 9.71 7.73
CA LEU A 290 -6.52 10.47 7.62
C LEU A 290 -7.72 9.52 7.64
N ASP A 291 -8.81 9.96 8.27
CA ASP A 291 -10.15 9.38 8.15
C ASP A 291 -11.12 10.53 7.88
N ASP A 292 -11.77 10.52 6.71
CA ASP A 292 -12.65 11.59 6.22
C ASP A 292 -12.04 13.01 6.33
N GLY A 293 -10.74 13.11 6.03
CA GLY A 293 -9.98 14.37 6.09
C GLY A 293 -9.59 14.83 7.51
N ILE A 294 -9.75 13.98 8.52
CA ILE A 294 -9.32 14.22 9.91
C ILE A 294 -8.11 13.35 10.20
N VAL A 295 -7.05 13.91 10.79
CA VAL A 295 -5.89 13.12 11.23
C VAL A 295 -6.27 12.32 12.48
N VAL A 296 -6.21 10.99 12.36
CA VAL A 296 -6.53 10.05 13.44
C VAL A 296 -5.30 9.36 14.01
N ARG A 297 -4.17 9.39 13.30
CA ARG A 297 -2.87 8.86 13.77
C ARG A 297 -1.73 9.70 13.22
N VAL A 298 -0.71 9.89 14.05
CA VAL A 298 0.56 10.52 13.68
C VAL A 298 1.69 9.71 14.30
N GLU A 299 2.65 9.32 13.49
CA GLU A 299 3.86 8.62 13.93
C GLU A 299 5.09 9.26 13.30
N GLU A 300 6.08 9.58 14.12
CA GLU A 300 7.37 10.04 13.64
C GLU A 300 8.12 8.90 12.95
N GLN A 301 8.67 9.14 11.75
CA GLN A 301 9.50 8.17 11.05
C GLN A 301 10.94 8.28 11.54
N TYR A 302 11.46 7.18 12.09
CA TYR A 302 12.86 7.06 12.43
C TYR A 302 13.75 7.06 11.18
N LEU A 303 14.75 7.94 11.14
CA LEU A 303 15.78 7.96 10.11
C LEU A 303 17.13 7.56 10.74
N PRO A 304 17.73 6.42 10.35
CA PRO A 304 18.99 5.93 10.92
C PRO A 304 20.22 6.78 10.57
#